data_AF-A0A0Q7MM07-F1
#
_entry.id   AF-A0A0Q7MM07-F1
#
_cell.length_a   1.000
_cell.length_b   1.000
_cell.length_c   1.000
_cell.angle_alpha   90.00
_cell.angle_beta   90.00
_cell.angle_gamma   90.00
#
_symmetry.space_group_name_H-M   'P 1'
#
loop_
_entity.id
_entity.type
_entity.pdbx_description
1 polymer ?
#
loop_
_entity_poly.entity_id
_entity_poly.type
_entity_poly.pdbx_seq_one_letter_code
_entity_poly.pdbx_strand_id
1 'polypeptide(L)'
;MIRDAARRSTLSAVGIALLVLTSAGCATPAPASSAERGGCRTVAPDGASEAARAYADAVNAATPAWTAVSDTLVGRGHTHRRDLRSQINADTPFVEALEAIDFPPEAAQQGAELIAAVRAYDEFLKTTYRAYGFPSDQPEDNARLNETRAQSSSHLRDALGLPGSTCFLTRP
;
A
#
# COMPACT_ATOMS: atom_id res chain seq x y z
N MET A 1 32.59 -16.47 59.41
CA MET A 1 31.50 -17.29 59.96
C MET A 1 30.86 -18.00 58.78
N ILE A 2 31.35 -19.16 58.34
CA ILE A 2 31.21 -20.53 58.91
C ILE A 2 29.74 -20.95 59.07
N ARG A 3 29.28 -21.78 58.13
CA ARG A 3 28.61 -23.10 58.26
C ARG A 3 27.78 -23.35 56.99
N ASP A 4 28.14 -24.33 56.15
CA ASP A 4 27.77 -25.76 56.28
C ASP A 4 26.25 -25.96 56.18
N ALA A 5 25.67 -26.95 55.50
CA ALA A 5 26.18 -28.01 54.65
C ALA A 5 24.97 -28.71 53.97
N ALA A 6 25.27 -29.33 52.83
CA ALA A 6 24.76 -30.60 52.28
C ALA A 6 23.54 -31.31 52.92
N ARG A 7 22.64 -31.80 52.04
CA ARG A 7 22.21 -33.22 51.88
C ARG A 7 21.17 -33.28 50.73
N ARG A 8 21.45 -33.91 49.58
CA ARG A 8 21.51 -35.35 49.21
C ARG A 8 20.15 -36.09 49.18
N SER A 9 20.00 -36.83 48.07
CA SER A 9 19.28 -38.10 47.88
C SER A 9 17.80 -38.01 47.44
N THR A 10 17.52 -38.14 46.14
CA THR A 10 17.24 -39.36 45.34
C THR A 10 15.90 -40.03 45.64
N LEU A 11 15.00 -40.12 44.64
CA LEU A 11 14.53 -41.40 44.09
C LEU A 11 13.56 -41.20 42.92
N SER A 12 13.72 -42.08 41.94
CA SER A 12 12.98 -42.23 40.70
C SER A 12 11.49 -42.47 40.90
N ALA A 13 10.68 -41.92 40.00
CA ALA A 13 9.46 -42.56 39.53
C ALA A 13 9.45 -42.53 38.00
N VAL A 14 9.65 -43.72 37.45
CA VAL A 14 9.44 -44.05 36.03
C VAL A 14 7.95 -43.90 35.77
N GLY A 15 7.59 -42.93 34.93
CA GLY A 15 6.27 -42.78 34.35
C GLY A 15 6.42 -42.68 32.85
N ILE A 16 6.41 -43.84 32.18
CA ILE A 16 6.33 -43.95 30.72
C ILE A 16 4.92 -43.47 30.34
N ALA A 17 4.80 -42.20 29.99
CA ALA A 17 3.64 -41.69 29.27
C ALA A 17 3.96 -41.77 27.78
N LEU A 18 3.35 -42.75 27.10
CA LEU A 18 3.24 -42.78 25.65
C LEU A 18 2.48 -41.51 25.23
N LEU A 19 3.20 -40.49 24.76
CA LEU A 19 2.60 -39.35 24.10
C LEU A 19 2.79 -39.53 22.60
N VAL A 20 1.69 -39.89 21.95
CA VAL A 20 1.54 -39.91 20.49
C VAL A 20 1.69 -38.46 20.01
N LEU A 21 2.91 -38.06 19.65
CA LEU A 21 3.15 -36.81 18.95
C LEU A 21 2.85 -37.02 17.47
N THR A 22 1.60 -36.72 17.15
CA THR A 22 1.10 -36.40 15.82
C THR A 22 2.14 -35.59 15.06
N SER A 23 2.51 -36.08 13.87
CA SER A 23 3.30 -35.37 12.88
C SER A 23 2.86 -33.90 12.78
N ALA A 24 3.71 -33.01 13.25
CA ALA A 24 3.65 -31.59 12.95
C ALA A 24 3.87 -31.44 11.45
N GLY A 25 2.78 -31.56 10.67
CA GLY A 25 2.74 -30.95 9.36
C GLY A 25 2.96 -29.47 9.59
N CYS A 26 4.11 -28.96 9.13
CA CYS A 26 4.28 -27.52 8.92
C CYS A 26 3.14 -27.07 8.02
N ALA A 27 2.06 -26.58 8.62
CA ALA A 27 1.15 -25.70 7.94
C ALA A 27 1.97 -24.46 7.63
N THR A 28 2.55 -24.42 6.41
CA THR A 28 2.92 -23.17 5.79
C THR A 28 1.76 -22.21 6.03
N PRO A 29 1.97 -21.05 6.68
CA PRO A 29 0.93 -20.05 6.75
C PRO A 29 0.52 -19.81 5.29
N ALA A 30 -0.73 -20.15 4.96
CA ALA A 30 -1.30 -19.75 3.70
C ALA A 30 -1.07 -18.24 3.61
N PRO A 31 -0.60 -17.71 2.46
CA PRO A 31 -0.63 -16.26 2.27
C PRO A 31 -2.05 -15.85 2.65
N ALA A 32 -2.15 -14.94 3.63
CA ALA A 32 -3.44 -14.43 4.05
C ALA A 32 -4.15 -14.02 2.76
N SER A 33 -5.21 -14.73 2.41
CA SER A 33 -6.03 -14.39 1.27
C SER A 33 -6.47 -12.97 1.55
N SER A 34 -5.86 -12.02 0.83
CA SER A 34 -6.39 -10.69 0.69
C SER A 34 -7.80 -10.92 0.19
N ALA A 35 -8.78 -10.85 1.09
CA ALA A 35 -10.16 -10.75 0.69
C ALA A 35 -10.16 -9.61 -0.31
N GLU A 36 -10.39 -9.94 -1.58
CA GLU A 36 -10.65 -8.92 -2.60
C GLU A 36 -11.73 -8.05 -1.99
N ARG A 37 -11.36 -6.84 -1.58
CA ARG A 37 -12.32 -5.77 -1.47
C ARG A 37 -12.82 -5.57 -2.89
N GLY A 38 -13.84 -6.34 -3.26
CA GLY A 38 -14.61 -6.15 -4.46
C GLY A 38 -15.08 -4.70 -4.43
N GLY A 39 -14.47 -3.85 -5.27
CA GLY A 39 -14.77 -2.42 -5.28
C GLY A 39 -13.69 -1.56 -5.92
N CYS A 40 -12.40 -1.87 -5.71
CA CYS A 40 -11.31 -1.05 -6.24
C CYS A 40 -10.75 -1.60 -7.55
N ARG A 41 -11.62 -1.76 -8.55
CA ARG A 41 -11.19 -2.13 -9.91
C ARG A 41 -11.71 -1.10 -10.90
N THR A 42 -10.81 -0.50 -11.66
CA THR A 42 -11.15 0.31 -12.82
C THR A 42 -11.38 -0.61 -14.00
N VAL A 43 -12.57 -0.54 -14.59
CA VAL A 43 -12.92 -1.29 -15.80
C VAL A 43 -13.09 -0.28 -16.94
N ALA A 44 -12.32 -0.45 -18.00
CA ALA A 44 -12.52 0.32 -19.22
C ALA A 44 -13.80 -0.17 -19.93
N PRO A 45 -14.69 0.73 -20.39
CA PRO A 45 -15.91 0.33 -21.09
C PRO A 45 -15.60 -0.34 -22.44
N ASP A 46 -16.56 -1.07 -22.98
CA ASP A 46 -16.47 -1.62 -24.33
C ASP A 46 -16.22 -0.50 -25.34
N GLY A 47 -15.26 -0.71 -26.25
CA GLY A 47 -14.87 0.30 -27.22
C GLY A 47 -13.98 1.43 -26.68
N ALA A 48 -13.53 1.37 -25.42
CA ALA A 48 -12.56 2.33 -24.88
C ALA A 48 -11.29 2.43 -25.75
N SER A 49 -10.60 3.58 -25.69
CA SER A 49 -9.32 3.75 -26.36
C SER A 49 -8.23 2.86 -25.76
N GLU A 50 -7.12 2.68 -26.47
CA GLU A 50 -5.96 1.96 -25.94
C GLU A 50 -5.39 2.65 -24.70
N ALA A 51 -5.26 3.98 -24.73
CA ALA A 51 -4.83 4.77 -23.58
C ALA A 51 -5.75 4.60 -22.36
N ALA A 52 -7.07 4.56 -22.57
CA ALA A 52 -8.03 4.33 -21.47
C ALA A 52 -7.88 2.95 -20.83
N ARG A 53 -7.65 1.90 -21.64
CA ARG A 53 -7.34 0.54 -21.14
C ARG A 53 -6.01 0.52 -20.39
N ALA A 54 -4.96 1.10 -20.96
CA ALA A 54 -3.63 1.12 -20.35
C ALA A 54 -3.63 1.87 -19.01
N TYR A 55 -4.33 3.01 -18.93
CA TYR A 55 -4.51 3.73 -17.67
C TYR A 55 -5.30 2.91 -16.65
N ALA A 56 -6.39 2.25 -17.07
CA ALA A 56 -7.17 1.38 -16.18
C ALA A 56 -6.31 0.24 -15.62
N ASP A 57 -5.48 -0.38 -16.46
CA ASP A 57 -4.54 -1.44 -16.06
C ASP A 57 -3.47 -0.92 -15.10
N ALA A 58 -2.91 0.28 -15.34
CA ALA A 58 -1.95 0.92 -14.45
C ALA A 58 -2.55 1.18 -13.05
N VAL A 59 -3.78 1.71 -13.00
CA VAL A 59 -4.51 1.93 -11.73
C VAL A 59 -4.76 0.60 -11.02
N ASN A 60 -5.22 -0.42 -11.74
CA ASN A 60 -5.49 -1.74 -11.17
C ASN A 60 -4.22 -2.40 -10.63
N ALA A 61 -3.09 -2.23 -11.32
CA ALA A 61 -1.79 -2.75 -10.89
C ALA A 61 -1.28 -2.05 -9.62
N ALA A 62 -1.50 -0.74 -9.49
CA ALA A 62 -1.08 0.05 -8.33
C ALA A 62 -1.99 -0.14 -7.10
N THR A 63 -3.28 -0.42 -7.33
CA THR A 63 -4.31 -0.50 -6.28
C THR A 63 -3.96 -1.41 -5.09
N PRO A 64 -3.42 -2.64 -5.27
CA PRO A 64 -3.05 -3.48 -4.13
C PRO A 64 -2.05 -2.81 -3.19
N ALA A 65 -1.06 -2.09 -3.73
CA ALA A 65 -0.05 -1.39 -2.94
C ALA A 65 -0.65 -0.18 -2.21
N TRP A 66 -1.45 0.64 -2.89
CA TRP A 66 -2.15 1.77 -2.26
C TRP A 66 -3.14 1.34 -1.19
N THR A 67 -3.81 0.21 -1.41
CA THR A 67 -4.71 -0.40 -0.41
C THR A 67 -3.94 -0.80 0.83
N ALA A 68 -2.80 -1.49 0.69
CA ALA A 68 -1.97 -1.89 1.82
C ALA A 68 -1.42 -0.68 2.61
N VAL A 69 -1.06 0.41 1.93
CA VAL A 69 -0.66 1.66 2.59
C VAL A 69 -1.85 2.29 3.32
N SER A 70 -3.00 2.41 2.67
CA SER A 70 -4.21 3.00 3.26
C SER A 70 -4.68 2.23 4.51
N ASP A 71 -4.71 0.90 4.45
CA ASP A 71 -5.04 0.06 5.61
C ASP A 71 -4.09 0.28 6.78
N THR A 72 -2.81 0.41 6.48
CA THR A 72 -1.78 0.62 7.50
C THR A 72 -1.99 1.95 8.22
N LEU A 73 -2.39 2.99 7.48
CA LEU A 73 -2.66 4.31 8.03
C LEU A 73 -3.96 4.32 8.87
N VAL A 74 -5.03 3.71 8.37
CA VAL A 74 -6.31 3.58 9.09
C VAL A 74 -6.15 2.74 10.36
N GLY A 75 -5.45 1.61 10.29
CA GLY A 75 -5.30 0.68 11.40
C GLY A 75 -4.41 1.18 12.54
N ARG A 76 -3.46 2.09 12.27
CA ARG A 76 -2.54 2.63 13.29
C ARG A 76 -2.96 4.00 13.82
N GLY A 77 -3.74 4.78 13.07
CA GLY A 77 -4.16 6.13 13.44
C GLY A 77 -3.03 7.18 13.44
N HIS A 78 -1.81 6.80 13.06
CA HIS A 78 -0.67 7.69 12.88
C HIS A 78 0.24 7.19 11.76
N THR A 79 0.90 8.13 11.07
CA THR A 79 1.78 7.84 9.93
C THR A 79 3.22 7.63 10.40
N HIS A 80 3.87 6.52 10.04
CA HIS A 80 5.30 6.32 10.28
C HIS A 80 6.15 6.59 9.04
N ARG A 81 7.45 6.86 9.23
CA ARG A 81 8.42 7.01 8.13
C ARG A 81 8.41 5.85 7.13
N ARG A 82 8.22 4.61 7.60
CA ARG A 82 8.13 3.43 6.71
C ARG A 82 6.90 3.50 5.80
N ASP A 83 5.80 4.09 6.27
CA ASP A 83 4.55 4.18 5.52
C ASP A 83 4.71 5.23 4.40
N LEU A 84 5.46 6.33 4.64
CA LEU A 84 5.84 7.31 3.62
C LEU A 84 6.65 6.65 2.49
N ARG A 85 7.63 5.82 2.85
CA ARG A 85 8.44 5.09 1.88
C ARG A 85 7.61 4.07 1.10
N SER A 86 6.69 3.39 1.77
CA SER A 86 5.77 2.45 1.10
C SER A 86 4.88 3.16 0.08
N GLN A 87 4.41 4.38 0.37
CA GLN A 87 3.67 5.19 -0.60
C GLN A 87 4.51 5.49 -1.84
N ILE A 88 5.72 6.03 -1.66
CA ILE A 88 6.64 6.34 -2.78
C ILE A 88 6.91 5.08 -3.63
N ASN A 89 7.13 3.94 -2.98
CA ASN A 89 7.36 2.67 -3.67
C ASN A 89 6.12 2.16 -4.41
N ALA A 90 4.90 2.49 -3.94
CA ALA A 90 3.66 2.17 -4.63
C ALA A 90 3.44 3.08 -5.84
N ASP A 91 3.86 4.34 -5.76
CA ASP A 91 3.65 5.36 -6.79
C ASP A 91 4.66 5.27 -7.94
N THR A 92 5.89 4.83 -7.66
CA THR A 92 6.95 4.68 -8.68
C THR A 92 6.52 3.87 -9.92
N PRO A 93 6.07 2.61 -9.79
CA PRO A 93 5.65 1.82 -10.96
C PRO A 93 4.39 2.39 -11.64
N PHE A 94 3.54 3.10 -10.90
CA PHE A 94 2.38 3.77 -11.47
C PHE A 94 2.80 4.93 -12.38
N VAL A 95 3.71 5.78 -11.93
CA VAL A 95 4.26 6.88 -12.74
C VAL A 95 4.97 6.34 -13.98
N GLU A 96 5.80 5.31 -13.84
CA GLU A 96 6.47 4.65 -14.97
C GLU A 96 5.45 4.13 -15.99
N ALA A 97 4.34 3.52 -15.52
CA ALA A 97 3.27 3.06 -16.40
C ALA A 97 2.56 4.22 -17.10
N LEU A 98 2.28 5.33 -16.41
CA LEU A 98 1.66 6.51 -17.01
C LEU A 98 2.55 7.15 -18.08
N GLU A 99 3.85 7.24 -17.84
CA GLU A 99 4.81 7.79 -18.82
C GLU A 99 4.97 6.93 -20.08
N ALA A 100 4.61 5.65 -19.99
CA ALA A 100 4.62 4.73 -21.13
C ALA A 100 3.34 4.80 -21.99
N ILE A 101 2.29 5.49 -21.55
CA ILE A 101 1.04 5.60 -22.30
C ILE A 101 1.16 6.71 -23.33
N ASP A 102 0.89 6.38 -24.60
CA ASP A 102 0.67 7.37 -25.65
C ASP A 102 -0.75 7.95 -25.52
N PHE A 103 -0.87 9.03 -24.74
CA PHE A 103 -2.16 9.67 -24.52
C PHE A 103 -2.62 10.41 -25.78
N PRO A 104 -3.91 10.28 -26.17
CA PRO A 104 -4.43 11.06 -27.28
C PRO A 104 -4.41 12.57 -26.94
N PRO A 105 -4.41 13.46 -27.96
CA PRO A 105 -4.25 14.90 -27.74
C PRO A 105 -5.20 15.51 -26.70
N GLU A 106 -6.44 15.02 -26.64
CA GLU A 106 -7.47 15.47 -25.70
C GLU A 106 -7.22 15.07 -24.23
N ALA A 107 -6.34 14.10 -23.96
CA ALA A 107 -6.00 13.61 -22.62
C ALA A 107 -4.53 13.83 -22.23
N ALA A 108 -3.67 14.23 -23.16
CA ALA A 108 -2.23 14.36 -22.95
C ALA A 108 -1.88 15.35 -21.82
N GLN A 109 -2.59 16.48 -21.75
CA GLN A 109 -2.37 17.46 -20.68
C GLN A 109 -2.71 16.88 -19.31
N GLN A 110 -3.87 16.22 -19.18
CA GLN A 110 -4.32 15.61 -17.93
C GLN A 110 -3.40 14.45 -17.51
N GLY A 111 -2.86 13.69 -18.47
CA GLY A 111 -1.83 12.69 -18.23
C GLY A 111 -0.58 13.29 -17.58
N ALA A 112 -0.07 14.37 -18.16
CA ALA A 112 1.08 15.10 -17.63
C ALA A 112 0.81 15.72 -16.25
N GLU A 113 -0.39 16.28 -16.05
CA GLU A 113 -0.82 16.86 -14.76
C GLU A 113 -0.88 15.80 -13.65
N LEU A 114 -1.42 14.60 -13.93
CA LEU A 114 -1.42 13.51 -12.96
C LEU A 114 0.01 13.06 -12.61
N ILE A 115 0.88 12.85 -13.61
CA ILE A 115 2.28 12.50 -13.38
C ILE A 115 2.97 13.55 -12.49
N ALA A 116 2.76 14.83 -12.78
CA ALA A 116 3.31 15.92 -11.99
C ALA A 116 2.77 15.94 -10.55
N ALA A 117 1.46 15.71 -10.37
CA ALA A 117 0.83 15.67 -9.05
C ALA A 117 1.37 14.52 -8.18
N VAL A 118 1.51 13.31 -8.75
CA VAL A 118 2.08 12.16 -8.04
C VAL A 118 3.53 12.45 -7.64
N ARG A 119 4.35 12.96 -8.56
CA ARG A 119 5.76 13.32 -8.29
C ARG A 119 5.89 14.41 -7.23
N ALA A 120 5.04 15.44 -7.26
CA ALA A 120 5.05 16.50 -6.26
C ALA A 120 4.72 15.95 -4.86
N TYR A 121 3.77 15.03 -4.77
CA TYR A 121 3.45 14.37 -3.50
C TYR A 121 4.62 13.50 -3.02
N ASP A 122 5.21 12.69 -3.90
CA ASP A 122 6.38 11.88 -3.58
C ASP A 122 7.57 12.71 -3.09
N GLU A 123 7.84 13.87 -3.70
CA GLU A 123 8.90 14.78 -3.23
C GLU A 123 8.59 15.39 -1.86
N PHE A 124 7.32 15.72 -1.57
CA PHE A 124 6.89 16.11 -0.23
C PHE A 124 7.12 14.99 0.79
N LEU A 125 6.74 13.75 0.46
CA LEU A 125 6.98 12.59 1.33
C LEU A 125 8.48 12.32 1.50
N LYS A 126 9.27 12.52 0.45
CA LYS A 126 10.74 12.38 0.48
C LYS A 126 11.39 13.36 1.43
N THR A 127 11.02 14.63 1.29
CA THR A 127 11.53 15.71 2.15
C THR A 127 11.13 15.47 3.60
N THR A 128 9.87 15.12 3.84
CA THR A 128 9.33 14.84 5.16
C THR A 128 10.07 13.66 5.82
N TYR A 129 10.26 12.54 5.10
CA TYR A 129 10.97 11.40 5.69
C TYR A 129 12.46 11.71 5.95
N ARG A 130 13.11 12.59 5.19
CA ARG A 130 14.53 12.94 5.36
C ARG A 130 14.77 13.92 6.50
N ALA A 131 13.86 14.88 6.70
CA ALA A 131 13.99 15.95 7.69
C ALA A 131 13.72 15.53 9.14
N TYR A 132 13.58 14.23 9.44
CA TYR A 132 13.06 13.69 10.72
C TYR A 132 11.66 14.19 11.10
N GLY A 133 10.95 14.89 10.21
CA GLY A 133 9.56 15.32 10.41
C GLY A 133 8.54 14.23 10.05
N PHE A 134 7.29 14.48 10.41
CA PHE A 134 6.13 13.70 10.01
C PHE A 134 5.18 14.55 9.16
N PRO A 135 4.35 13.97 8.27
CA PRO A 135 3.36 14.76 7.54
C PRO A 135 2.36 15.47 8.44
N SER A 136 2.21 15.01 9.69
CA SER A 136 1.45 15.70 10.74
C SER A 136 1.99 17.07 11.09
N ASP A 137 3.25 17.37 10.76
CA ASP A 137 3.89 18.66 10.99
C ASP A 137 3.52 19.66 9.88
N GLN A 138 3.02 19.17 8.74
CA GLN A 138 2.54 19.95 7.59
C GLN A 138 1.21 19.36 7.06
N PRO A 139 0.15 19.34 7.91
CA PRO A 139 -1.08 18.64 7.57
C PRO A 139 -1.81 19.27 6.38
N GLU A 140 -1.73 20.60 6.22
CA GLU A 140 -2.33 21.35 5.12
C GLU A 140 -1.69 20.98 3.77
N ASP A 141 -0.35 20.95 3.69
CA ASP A 141 0.34 20.56 2.46
C ASP A 141 0.14 19.08 2.12
N ASN A 142 0.14 18.20 3.13
CA ASN A 142 -0.17 16.80 2.93
C ASN A 142 -1.59 16.61 2.36
N ALA A 143 -2.58 17.31 2.92
CA ALA A 143 -3.97 17.23 2.44
C ALA A 143 -4.10 17.82 1.03
N ARG A 144 -3.55 19.01 0.79
CA ARG A 144 -3.61 19.71 -0.50
C ARG A 144 -2.96 18.90 -1.62
N LEU A 145 -1.78 18.33 -1.41
CA LEU A 145 -1.08 17.55 -2.44
C LEU A 145 -1.78 16.22 -2.72
N ASN A 146 -2.30 15.54 -1.69
CA ASN A 146 -3.07 14.31 -1.86
C ASN A 146 -4.40 14.58 -2.61
N GLU A 147 -5.08 15.68 -2.29
CA GLU A 147 -6.29 16.13 -2.99
C GLU A 147 -5.98 16.48 -4.46
N THR A 148 -4.88 17.21 -4.71
CA THR A 148 -4.44 17.56 -6.08
C THR A 148 -4.25 16.29 -6.91
N ARG A 149 -3.60 15.27 -6.35
CA ARG A 149 -3.40 13.99 -7.01
C ARG A 149 -4.74 13.29 -7.32
N ALA A 150 -5.66 13.25 -6.37
CA ALA A 150 -6.98 12.67 -6.57
C ALA A 150 -7.77 13.40 -7.68
N GLN A 151 -7.74 14.73 -7.69
CA GLN A 151 -8.38 15.56 -8.70
C GLN A 151 -7.77 15.35 -10.09
N SER A 152 -6.44 15.37 -10.22
CA SER A 152 -5.77 15.10 -11.50
C SER A 152 -6.10 13.70 -12.03
N SER A 153 -6.22 12.71 -11.13
CA SER A 153 -6.64 11.36 -11.51
C SER A 153 -8.08 11.34 -12.03
N SER A 154 -9.00 12.07 -11.38
CA SER A 154 -10.38 12.22 -11.86
C SER A 154 -10.43 12.90 -13.23
N HIS A 155 -9.72 14.00 -13.44
CA HIS A 155 -9.71 14.71 -14.72
C HIS A 155 -9.18 13.84 -15.86
N LEU A 156 -8.14 13.04 -15.61
CA LEU A 156 -7.63 12.11 -16.62
C LEU A 156 -8.65 11.02 -16.95
N ARG A 157 -9.37 10.49 -15.94
CA ARG A 157 -10.46 9.52 -16.18
C ARG A 157 -11.55 10.10 -17.07
N ASP A 158 -11.97 11.33 -16.78
CA ASP A 158 -12.96 12.04 -17.57
C ASP A 158 -12.49 12.23 -19.02
N ALA A 159 -11.24 12.67 -19.22
CA ALA A 159 -10.64 12.84 -20.55
C ALA A 159 -10.52 11.52 -21.33
N LEU A 160 -10.32 10.39 -20.63
CA LEU A 160 -10.26 9.05 -21.21
C LEU A 160 -11.63 8.38 -21.38
N GLY A 161 -12.72 9.04 -20.99
CA GLY A 161 -14.07 8.47 -21.01
C GLY A 161 -14.25 7.29 -20.06
N LEU A 162 -13.46 7.23 -18.99
CA LEU A 162 -13.57 6.21 -17.95
C LEU A 162 -14.59 6.62 -16.89
N PRO A 163 -15.34 5.66 -16.30
CA PRO A 163 -16.24 5.97 -15.21
C PRO A 163 -15.48 6.54 -14.01
N GLY A 164 -16.13 7.35 -13.18
CA GLY A 164 -15.57 7.81 -11.91
C GLY A 164 -15.12 6.63 -11.02
N SER A 165 -14.07 6.85 -10.22
CA SER A 165 -13.61 5.83 -9.26
C SER A 165 -14.65 5.64 -8.15
N THR A 166 -15.02 4.40 -7.86
CA THR A 166 -15.79 4.03 -6.65
C THR A 166 -14.89 3.63 -5.48
N CYS A 167 -13.57 3.66 -5.69
CA CYS A 167 -12.58 3.29 -4.69
C CYS A 167 -12.26 4.48 -3.79
N PHE A 168 -12.42 4.30 -2.48
CA PHE A 168 -12.07 5.28 -1.46
C PHE A 168 -10.81 4.82 -0.73
N LEU A 169 -9.67 5.42 -1.10
CA LEU A 169 -8.38 5.20 -0.44
C LEU A 169 -7.96 6.47 0.30
N THR A 170 -7.37 6.32 1.50
CA THR A 170 -6.81 7.46 2.24
C THR A 170 -5.65 8.09 1.47
N ARG A 171 -4.90 7.27 0.73
CA ARG A 171 -3.86 7.68 -0.20
C ARG A 171 -4.03 6.93 -1.53
N PRO A 172 -4.84 7.47 -2.45
CA PRO A 172 -4.92 6.98 -3.83
C PRO A 172 -3.67 7.37 -4.61
#